data_AF-A0A4U6P827-F1
#
_entry.id   AF-A0A4U6P827-F1
#
_cell.length_a   1.000
_cell.length_b   1.000
_cell.length_c   1.000
_cell.angle_alpha   90.00
_cell.angle_beta   90.00
_cell.angle_gamma   90.00
#
_symmetry.space_group_name_H-M   'P 1'
#
loop_
_entity.id
_entity.type
_entity.pdbx_description
1 polymer ?
#
loop_
_entity_poly.entity_id
_entity_poly.type
_entity_poly.pdbx_seq_one_letter_code
_entity_poly.pdbx_strand_id
1 'polypeptide(L)'
;MERVILKQDVGYCELEGHLYFLDVSRDRYLGASASLAATVDQLLQGAELSESSRKQLIDTGLFVHAEGRQKVLEPPCQLHSAHAITGRSAKIFPVYTAIYLLPCAVLFLAIFHGLVGRLHLRTIIHLSQYTLRTKSIDVLPSNIEPMLHSFTQALRLFPRKDKCLPDALALRAYLGLQGIRTTLVFGIQPSPFMAHCWIQHHDTVLGQDLEAVADFRAIKVVP
;
A
#
# COMPACT_ATOMS: atom_id res chain seq x y z
N MET A 1 -11.17 30.55 8.62
CA MET A 1 -12.17 29.57 8.18
C MET A 1 -11.59 28.20 8.43
N GLU A 2 -12.15 27.47 9.40
CA GLU A 2 -11.76 26.09 9.69
C GLU A 2 -12.04 25.21 8.48
N ARG A 3 -10.99 24.63 7.90
CA ARG A 3 -11.13 23.69 6.79
C ARG A 3 -11.12 22.27 7.33
N VAL A 4 -11.96 21.43 6.74
CA VAL A 4 -11.99 19.98 7.02
C VAL A 4 -11.08 19.29 6.02
N ILE A 5 -10.22 18.40 6.49
CA ILE A 5 -9.27 17.64 5.66
C ILE A 5 -9.36 16.15 5.98
N LEU A 6 -8.97 15.32 5.02
CA LEU A 6 -8.83 13.89 5.23
C LEU A 6 -7.59 13.59 6.09
N LYS A 7 -7.69 12.64 7.03
CA LYS A 7 -6.53 12.18 7.80
C LYS A 7 -5.47 11.55 6.89
N GLN A 8 -4.18 11.73 7.22
CA GLN A 8 -3.07 11.17 6.44
C GLN A 8 -3.07 9.64 6.35
N ASP A 9 -3.55 8.98 7.40
CA ASP A 9 -3.70 7.52 7.48
C ASP A 9 -4.94 7.01 6.75
N VAL A 10 -5.74 7.89 6.14
CA VAL A 10 -6.93 7.51 5.39
C VAL A 10 -6.63 7.61 3.89
N GLY A 11 -6.86 6.50 3.18
CA GLY A 11 -6.89 6.45 1.73
C GLY A 11 -8.32 6.54 1.22
N TYR A 12 -8.52 7.05 0.01
CA TYR A 12 -9.83 7.11 -0.61
C TYR A 12 -9.74 6.86 -2.12
N CYS A 13 -10.80 6.29 -2.67
CA CYS A 13 -10.94 6.11 -4.11
C CYS A 13 -12.41 6.05 -4.52
N GLU A 14 -12.75 6.67 -5.64
CA GLU A 14 -14.09 6.58 -6.24
C GLU A 14 -14.07 5.55 -7.36
N LEU A 15 -14.96 4.56 -7.29
CA LEU A 15 -15.09 3.48 -8.27
C LEU A 15 -16.56 3.22 -8.55
N GLU A 16 -16.94 3.19 -9.83
CA GLU A 16 -18.32 2.93 -10.26
C GLU A 16 -19.35 3.85 -9.57
N GLY A 17 -18.99 5.12 -9.34
CA GLY A 17 -19.84 6.11 -8.65
C GLY A 17 -19.99 5.90 -7.13
N HIS A 18 -19.21 5.00 -6.54
CA HIS A 18 -19.17 4.73 -5.10
C HIS A 18 -17.82 5.14 -4.53
N LEU A 19 -17.87 5.87 -3.41
CA LEU A 19 -16.68 6.33 -2.71
C LEU A 19 -16.27 5.32 -1.64
N TYR A 20 -15.03 4.84 -1.70
CA TYR A 20 -14.45 3.92 -0.75
C TYR A 20 -13.32 4.58 0.04
N PHE A 21 -13.17 4.17 1.29
CA PHE A 21 -12.11 4.61 2.18
C PHE A 21 -11.36 3.41 2.78
N LEU A 22 -10.07 3.60 3.00
CA LEU A 22 -9.24 2.73 3.83
C LEU A 22 -8.76 3.54 5.05
N ASP A 23 -9.23 3.20 6.24
CA ASP A 23 -8.74 3.77 7.50
C ASP A 23 -7.64 2.87 8.07
N VAL A 24 -6.38 3.26 7.87
CA VAL A 24 -5.20 2.52 8.34
C VAL A 24 -5.04 2.59 9.86
N SER A 25 -5.60 3.60 10.52
CA SER A 25 -5.58 3.72 11.99
C SER A 25 -6.56 2.76 12.66
N ARG A 26 -7.65 2.39 11.97
CA ARG A 26 -8.72 1.53 12.50
C ARG A 26 -8.87 0.20 11.74
N ASP A 27 -7.88 -0.17 10.94
CA ASP A 27 -7.76 -1.43 10.20
C ASP A 27 -9.02 -1.85 9.41
N ARG A 28 -9.68 -0.89 8.74
CA ARG A 28 -10.95 -1.17 8.06
C ARG A 28 -11.12 -0.45 6.72
N TYR A 29 -11.84 -1.11 5.82
CA TYR A 29 -12.39 -0.50 4.61
C TYR A 29 -13.82 -0.03 4.88
N LEU A 30 -14.21 1.09 4.29
CA LEU A 30 -15.53 1.70 4.45
C LEU A 30 -16.06 2.12 3.07
N GLY A 31 -17.32 1.82 2.78
CA GLY A 31 -18.05 2.43 1.68
C GLY A 31 -18.82 3.65 2.17
N ALA A 32 -18.79 4.75 1.42
CA ALA A 32 -19.56 5.94 1.73
C ALA A 32 -21.04 5.75 1.41
N SER A 33 -21.94 6.30 2.24
CA SER A 33 -23.32 6.51 1.83
C SER A 33 -23.39 7.58 0.74
N ALA A 34 -24.47 7.60 -0.06
CA ALA A 34 -24.69 8.62 -1.08
C ALA A 34 -24.65 10.06 -0.50
N SER A 35 -25.16 10.25 0.71
CA SER A 35 -25.12 11.54 1.42
C SER A 35 -23.69 11.96 1.79
N LEU A 36 -22.86 11.02 2.23
CA LEU A 36 -21.47 11.28 2.56
C LEU A 36 -20.64 11.55 1.30
N ALA A 37 -20.84 10.76 0.24
CA ALA A 37 -20.18 10.95 -1.05
C ALA A 37 -20.43 12.35 -1.62
N ALA A 38 -21.69 12.80 -1.67
CA ALA A 38 -22.03 14.15 -2.12
C ALA A 38 -21.36 15.27 -1.31
N THR A 39 -21.20 15.06 0.01
CA THR A 39 -20.52 16.02 0.89
C THR A 39 -19.01 16.06 0.62
N VAL A 40 -18.41 14.90 0.33
CA VAL A 40 -16.98 14.82 -0.04
C VAL A 40 -16.74 15.42 -1.42
N ASP A 41 -17.64 15.23 -2.39
CA ASP A 41 -17.53 15.86 -3.71
C ASP A 41 -17.56 17.38 -3.62
N GLN A 42 -18.45 17.94 -2.80
CA GLN A 42 -18.47 19.38 -2.50
C GLN A 42 -17.14 19.85 -1.90
N LEU A 43 -16.56 19.08 -0.98
CA LEU A 43 -15.25 19.38 -0.38
C LEU A 43 -14.14 19.38 -1.45
N LEU A 44 -14.10 18.37 -2.32
CA LEU A 44 -13.09 18.21 -3.36
C LEU A 44 -13.18 19.30 -4.45
N GLN A 45 -14.40 19.76 -4.76
CA GLN A 45 -14.63 20.88 -5.67
C GLN A 45 -14.31 22.25 -5.05
N GLY A 46 -13.95 22.29 -3.76
CA GLY A 46 -13.62 23.52 -3.05
C GLY A 46 -14.84 24.39 -2.72
N ALA A 47 -16.05 23.81 -2.74
CA ALA A 47 -17.27 24.50 -2.35
C ALA A 47 -17.29 24.78 -0.83
N GLU A 48 -17.98 25.83 -0.41
CA GLU A 48 -18.19 26.09 1.01
C GLU A 48 -19.16 25.08 1.61
N LEU A 49 -18.69 24.31 2.58
CA LEU A 49 -19.51 23.36 3.32
C LEU A 49 -20.26 24.05 4.45
N SER A 50 -21.54 23.69 4.59
CA SER A 50 -22.34 24.04 5.76
C SER A 50 -21.71 23.48 7.05
N GLU A 51 -21.98 24.12 8.20
CA GLU A 51 -21.51 23.65 9.50
C GLU A 51 -21.98 22.22 9.82
N SER A 52 -23.22 21.86 9.43
CA SER A 52 -23.74 20.50 9.62
C SER A 52 -23.00 19.48 8.75
N SER A 53 -22.71 19.80 7.49
CA SER A 53 -21.91 18.96 6.58
C SER A 53 -20.49 18.76 7.11
N ARG A 54 -19.85 19.81 7.64
CA ARG A 54 -18.52 19.71 8.25
C ARG A 54 -18.54 18.78 9.47
N LYS A 55 -19.51 18.98 10.37
CA LYS A 55 -19.68 18.13 11.54
C LYS A 55 -19.90 16.67 11.14
N GLN A 56 -20.75 16.41 10.14
CA GLN A 56 -20.99 15.06 9.62
C GLN A 56 -19.69 14.38 9.14
N LEU A 57 -18.83 15.11 8.40
CA LEU A 57 -17.53 14.58 7.96
C LEU A 57 -16.63 14.23 9.14
N ILE A 58 -16.56 15.09 10.16
CA ILE A 58 -15.71 14.87 11.34
C ILE A 58 -16.23 13.70 12.18
N ASP A 59 -17.55 13.56 12.32
CA ASP A 59 -18.20 12.49 13.09
C ASP A 59 -17.90 11.10 12.49
N THR A 60 -17.57 11.00 11.19
CA THR A 60 -17.07 9.73 10.60
C THR A 60 -15.74 9.28 11.23
N GLY A 61 -14.97 10.23 11.77
CA GLY A 61 -13.60 10.04 12.23
C GLY A 61 -12.58 9.84 11.10
N LEU A 62 -12.96 10.00 9.84
CA LEU A 62 -12.05 9.98 8.68
C LEU A 62 -11.41 11.34 8.40
N PHE A 63 -12.10 12.40 8.83
CA PHE A 63 -11.71 13.79 8.61
C PHE A 63 -11.34 14.49 9.92
N VAL A 64 -10.53 15.54 9.84
CA VAL A 64 -10.15 16.40 10.97
C VAL A 64 -10.19 17.86 10.56
N HIS A 65 -10.30 18.76 11.54
CA HIS A 65 -10.06 20.18 11.31
C HIS A 65 -8.57 20.41 11.03
N ALA A 66 -8.28 21.26 10.05
CA ALA A 66 -6.94 21.78 9.82
C ALA A 66 -6.92 23.29 9.83
N GLU A 67 -5.90 23.81 10.51
CA GLU A 67 -5.45 25.18 10.41
C GLU A 67 -4.34 25.24 9.36
N GLY A 68 -4.62 25.86 8.21
CA GLY A 68 -3.63 26.10 7.15
C GLY A 68 -3.83 25.31 5.85
N ARG A 69 -2.94 25.54 4.88
CA ARG A 69 -2.92 24.85 3.58
C ARG A 69 -2.21 23.50 3.73
N GLN A 70 -2.95 22.43 3.93
CA GLN A 70 -2.41 21.10 3.64
C GLN A 70 -2.49 20.79 2.14
N LYS A 71 -1.53 20.01 1.65
CA LYS A 71 -1.46 19.57 0.26
C LYS A 71 -2.71 18.72 -0.03
N VAL A 72 -3.46 19.08 -1.07
CA VAL A 72 -4.57 18.24 -1.56
C VAL A 72 -3.98 16.86 -1.85
N LEU A 73 -4.48 15.83 -1.18
CA LEU A 73 -4.12 14.44 -1.50
C LEU A 73 -4.79 14.12 -2.83
N GLU A 74 -4.01 14.11 -3.91
CA GLU A 74 -4.52 13.55 -5.17
C GLU A 74 -4.91 12.08 -4.95
N PRO A 75 -6.07 11.66 -5.46
CA PRO A 75 -6.54 10.30 -5.26
C PRO A 75 -5.56 9.32 -5.92
N PRO A 76 -5.07 8.30 -5.20
CA PRO A 76 -4.14 7.33 -5.75
C PRO A 76 -4.75 6.45 -6.84
N CYS A 77 -6.06 6.56 -7.12
CA CYS A 77 -6.79 5.76 -8.12
C CYS A 77 -6.14 5.77 -9.51
N GLN A 78 -5.36 6.81 -9.82
CA GLN A 78 -4.66 6.96 -11.11
C GLN A 78 -3.29 6.28 -11.14
N LEU A 79 -2.86 5.63 -10.06
CA LEU A 79 -1.58 4.92 -10.02
C LEU A 79 -1.61 3.77 -11.02
N HIS A 80 -0.83 3.92 -12.10
CA HIS A 80 -0.76 2.94 -13.16
C HIS A 80 0.39 1.95 -12.91
N SER A 81 0.11 0.68 -13.16
CA SER A 81 1.10 -0.40 -13.15
C SER A 81 1.34 -0.79 -14.60
N ALA A 82 2.51 -0.48 -15.15
CA ALA A 82 2.83 -0.79 -16.55
C ALA A 82 3.68 -2.06 -16.67
N HIS A 83 4.50 -2.33 -15.65
CA HIS A 83 5.51 -3.38 -15.69
C HIS A 83 5.42 -4.27 -14.45
N ALA A 84 5.92 -5.50 -14.55
CA ALA A 84 6.02 -6.42 -13.42
C ALA A 84 7.33 -7.22 -13.48
N ILE A 85 7.98 -7.40 -12.33
CA ILE A 85 9.14 -8.27 -12.15
C ILE A 85 8.83 -9.24 -11.02
N THR A 86 8.72 -10.52 -11.33
CA THR A 86 8.23 -11.53 -10.38
C THR A 86 9.36 -12.30 -9.69
N GLY A 87 10.58 -12.23 -10.20
CA GLY A 87 11.71 -13.04 -9.72
C GLY A 87 11.58 -14.54 -10.04
N ARG A 88 10.64 -14.94 -10.92
CA ARG A 88 10.46 -16.34 -11.35
C ARG A 88 11.44 -16.77 -12.45
N SER A 89 12.46 -15.97 -12.74
CA SER A 89 13.44 -16.27 -13.78
C SER A 89 14.16 -17.60 -13.49
N ALA A 90 14.22 -18.49 -14.49
CA ALA A 90 14.92 -19.79 -14.39
C ALA A 90 16.45 -19.67 -14.54
N LYS A 91 17.02 -18.50 -14.25
CA LYS A 91 18.45 -18.24 -14.38
C LYS A 91 19.23 -18.86 -13.24
N ILE A 92 20.50 -19.19 -13.51
CA ILE A 92 21.45 -19.55 -12.47
C ILE A 92 21.86 -18.26 -11.77
N PHE A 93 21.59 -18.20 -10.47
CA PHE A 93 21.94 -17.04 -9.64
C PHE A 93 23.22 -17.30 -8.83
N PRO A 94 23.97 -16.26 -8.47
CA PRO A 94 25.22 -16.42 -7.74
C PRO A 94 25.02 -16.99 -6.33
N VAL A 95 26.07 -17.59 -5.75
CA VAL A 95 26.06 -18.26 -4.43
C VAL A 95 25.59 -17.35 -3.29
N TYR A 96 25.86 -16.03 -3.35
CA TYR A 96 25.40 -15.08 -2.32
C TYR A 96 23.86 -15.04 -2.20
N THR A 97 23.14 -15.44 -3.25
CA THR A 97 21.67 -15.57 -3.23
C THR A 97 21.24 -16.60 -2.18
N ALA A 98 21.95 -17.73 -2.10
CA ALA A 98 21.64 -18.81 -1.16
C ALA A 98 22.12 -18.50 0.27
N ILE A 99 23.30 -17.89 0.41
CA ILE A 99 23.94 -17.69 1.72
C ILE A 99 23.43 -16.44 2.45
N TYR A 100 23.05 -15.39 1.71
CA TYR A 100 22.64 -14.11 2.30
C TYR A 100 21.19 -13.75 1.98
N LEU A 101 20.83 -13.65 0.69
CA LEU A 101 19.53 -13.10 0.30
C LEU A 101 18.35 -13.98 0.74
N LEU A 102 18.46 -15.30 0.57
CA LEU A 102 17.41 -16.24 0.94
C LEU A 102 17.13 -16.25 2.46
N PRO A 103 18.12 -16.42 3.36
CA PRO A 103 17.87 -16.30 4.80
C PRO A 103 17.26 -14.95 5.22
N CYS A 104 17.72 -13.84 4.62
CA CYS A 104 17.14 -12.53 4.87
C CYS A 104 15.65 -12.46 4.46
N ALA A 105 15.29 -13.00 3.29
CA ALA A 105 13.90 -13.06 2.84
C ALA A 105 13.04 -13.93 3.79
N VAL A 106 13.54 -15.10 4.19
CA VAL A 106 12.86 -15.99 5.15
C VAL A 106 12.65 -15.29 6.50
N LEU A 107 13.64 -14.55 6.99
CA LEU A 107 13.55 -13.81 8.25
C LEU A 107 12.42 -12.76 8.20
N PHE A 108 12.40 -11.90 7.17
CA PHE A 108 11.34 -10.88 7.07
C PHE A 108 9.96 -11.49 6.87
N LEU A 109 9.85 -12.58 6.11
CA LEU A 109 8.61 -13.32 6.00
C LEU A 109 8.17 -13.85 7.38
N ALA A 110 9.05 -14.51 8.14
CA ALA A 110 8.72 -14.99 9.47
C ALA A 110 8.25 -13.87 10.41
N ILE A 111 8.92 -12.71 10.37
CA ILE A 111 8.54 -11.52 11.16
C ILE A 111 7.14 -11.05 10.77
N PHE A 112 6.89 -10.69 9.51
CA PHE A 112 5.62 -10.07 9.12
C PHE A 112 4.44 -11.04 9.13
N HIS A 113 4.66 -12.32 8.82
CA HIS A 113 3.64 -13.37 9.05
C HIS A 113 3.32 -13.58 10.53
N GLY A 114 4.26 -13.26 11.43
CA GLY A 114 4.05 -13.26 12.88
C GLY A 114 3.36 -11.98 13.39
N LEU A 115 3.60 -10.82 12.77
CA LEU A 115 3.06 -9.54 13.24
C LEU A 115 1.64 -9.26 12.71
N VAL A 116 1.34 -9.65 11.46
CA VAL A 116 0.02 -9.45 10.87
C VAL A 116 -1.04 -10.23 11.66
N GLY A 117 -2.11 -9.54 12.05
CA GLY A 117 -3.17 -10.06 12.90
C GLY A 117 -2.91 -9.93 14.41
N ARG A 118 -1.70 -9.52 14.83
CA ARG A 118 -1.36 -9.21 16.23
C ARG A 118 -1.22 -7.72 16.50
N LEU A 119 -0.82 -6.95 15.48
CA LEU A 119 -0.60 -5.50 15.57
C LEU A 119 -1.48 -4.76 14.57
N HIS A 120 -1.73 -3.48 14.85
CA HIS A 120 -2.44 -2.58 13.94
C HIS A 120 -1.71 -2.36 12.62
N LEU A 121 -2.46 -2.10 11.55
CA LEU A 121 -1.95 -1.92 10.19
C LEU A 121 -0.93 -0.77 10.14
N ARG A 122 -1.24 0.34 10.82
CA ARG A 122 -0.31 1.48 10.95
C ARG A 122 1.06 1.07 11.49
N THR A 123 1.08 0.26 12.55
CA THR A 123 2.32 -0.16 13.22
C THR A 123 3.17 -1.03 12.31
N ILE A 124 2.57 -2.04 11.67
CA ILE A 124 3.30 -2.95 10.78
C ILE A 124 3.78 -2.26 9.50
N ILE A 125 3.04 -1.28 8.99
CA ILE A 125 3.50 -0.42 7.89
C ILE A 125 4.74 0.35 8.32
N HIS A 126 4.73 1.01 9.48
CA HIS A 126 5.90 1.74 9.98
C HIS A 126 7.11 0.82 10.19
N LEU A 127 6.90 -0.39 10.72
CA LEU A 127 7.98 -1.37 10.88
C LEU A 127 8.58 -1.77 9.53
N SER A 128 7.77 -1.94 8.49
CA SER A 128 8.25 -2.25 7.13
C SER A 128 9.05 -1.10 6.50
N GLN A 129 8.83 0.13 6.95
CA GLN A 129 9.57 1.31 6.51
C GLN A 129 10.92 1.48 7.22
N TYR A 130 11.10 0.88 8.40
CA TYR A 130 12.31 1.13 9.21
C TYR A 130 13.60 0.67 8.52
N THR A 131 13.51 -0.34 7.66
CA THR A 131 14.67 -0.81 6.88
C THR A 131 14.97 0.06 5.66
N LEU A 132 14.04 0.96 5.25
CA LEU A 132 14.28 1.88 4.15
C LEU A 132 15.41 2.84 4.54
N ARG A 133 16.56 2.69 3.86
CA ARG A 133 17.70 3.57 4.07
C ARG A 133 17.37 5.00 3.61
N THR A 134 17.81 5.98 4.40
CA THR A 134 17.68 7.41 4.09
C THR A 134 18.42 7.80 2.80
N LYS A 135 19.51 7.10 2.47
CA LYS A 135 20.17 7.10 1.15
C LYS A 135 19.71 5.89 0.32
N SER A 136 18.43 5.82 -0.01
CA SER A 136 17.91 4.80 -0.93
C SER A 136 18.15 5.21 -2.38
N ILE A 137 18.33 4.21 -3.23
CA ILE A 137 18.47 4.40 -4.68
C ILE A 137 17.06 4.54 -5.24
N ASP A 138 16.75 5.70 -5.85
CA ASP A 138 15.47 5.97 -6.53
C ASP A 138 15.50 5.47 -8.00
N VAL A 139 16.34 4.47 -8.26
CA VAL A 139 16.51 3.81 -9.55
C VAL A 139 16.52 2.33 -9.26
N LEU A 140 15.63 1.60 -9.95
CA LEU A 140 15.57 0.15 -9.81
C LEU A 140 16.89 -0.47 -10.28
N PRO A 141 17.61 -1.21 -9.44
CA PRO A 141 18.86 -1.84 -9.85
C PRO A 141 18.62 -2.85 -10.98
N SER A 142 19.47 -2.84 -12.00
CA SER A 142 19.43 -3.81 -13.10
C SER A 142 19.59 -5.26 -12.63
N ASN A 143 20.11 -5.46 -11.42
CA ASN A 143 20.31 -6.75 -10.76
C ASN A 143 19.28 -7.02 -9.64
N ILE A 144 18.05 -6.52 -9.75
CA ILE A 144 16.98 -6.83 -8.77
C ILE A 144 16.52 -8.29 -8.81
N GLU A 145 16.70 -8.98 -9.94
CA GLU A 145 16.26 -10.36 -10.18
C GLU A 145 16.71 -11.38 -9.10
N PRO A 146 18.00 -11.47 -8.72
CA PRO A 146 18.42 -12.36 -7.61
C PRO A 146 17.68 -12.11 -6.29
N MET A 147 17.36 -10.84 -5.99
CA MET A 147 16.65 -10.48 -4.76
C MET A 147 15.22 -11.00 -4.79
N LEU A 148 14.48 -10.67 -5.85
CA LEU A 148 13.11 -11.14 -6.05
C LEU A 148 13.05 -12.67 -6.18
N HIS A 149 14.04 -13.28 -6.81
CA HIS A 149 14.16 -14.73 -6.90
C HIS A 149 14.30 -15.36 -5.51
N SER A 150 15.23 -14.87 -4.69
CA SER A 150 15.39 -15.38 -3.33
C SER A 150 14.13 -15.22 -2.48
N PHE A 151 13.40 -14.11 -2.66
CA PHE A 151 12.13 -13.88 -2.00
C PHE A 151 11.06 -14.87 -2.44
N THR A 152 10.92 -15.08 -3.76
CA THR A 152 10.01 -16.06 -4.35
C THR A 152 10.33 -17.50 -3.91
N GLN A 153 11.61 -17.85 -3.75
CA GLN A 153 12.02 -19.12 -3.17
C GLN A 153 11.62 -19.23 -1.69
N ALA A 154 11.80 -18.16 -0.91
CA ALA A 154 11.43 -18.11 0.50
C ALA A 154 9.91 -18.25 0.71
N LEU A 155 9.08 -17.68 -0.17
CA LEU A 155 7.61 -17.80 -0.11
C LEU A 155 7.13 -19.26 -0.09
N ARG A 156 7.88 -20.20 -0.67
CA ARG A 156 7.56 -21.64 -0.65
C ARG A 156 7.52 -22.24 0.76
N LEU A 157 8.19 -21.61 1.73
CA LEU A 157 8.17 -22.02 3.14
C LEU A 157 6.95 -21.47 3.91
N PHE A 158 6.19 -20.55 3.29
CA PHE A 158 5.05 -19.88 3.91
C PHE A 158 3.73 -20.08 3.12
N PRO A 159 3.37 -21.30 2.65
CA PRO A 159 2.15 -21.49 1.89
C PRO A 159 0.91 -21.28 2.78
N ARG A 160 0.13 -20.22 2.56
CA ARG A 160 -1.27 -20.13 3.02
C ARG A 160 -2.11 -19.29 2.06
N LYS A 161 -3.43 -19.46 2.17
CA LYS A 161 -4.44 -18.61 1.54
C LYS A 161 -4.38 -17.20 2.16
N ASP A 162 -4.62 -16.17 1.34
CA ASP A 162 -4.89 -14.77 1.75
C ASP A 162 -3.74 -14.05 2.52
N LYS A 163 -2.58 -13.90 1.87
CA LYS A 163 -1.33 -13.43 2.49
C LYS A 163 -0.68 -12.21 1.84
N CYS A 164 -1.40 -11.50 0.97
CA CYS A 164 -0.83 -10.37 0.24
C CYS A 164 -0.20 -9.32 1.16
N LEU A 165 -0.80 -9.04 2.32
CA LEU A 165 -0.29 -8.07 3.29
C LEU A 165 1.03 -8.46 3.96
N PRO A 166 1.14 -9.61 4.66
CA PRO A 166 2.41 -10.01 5.26
C PRO A 166 3.51 -10.18 4.21
N ASP A 167 3.18 -10.68 3.01
CA ASP A 167 4.16 -10.84 1.92
C ASP A 167 4.64 -9.49 1.39
N ALA A 168 3.74 -8.53 1.16
CA ALA A 168 4.10 -7.20 0.70
C ALA A 168 4.96 -6.46 1.74
N LEU A 169 4.59 -6.50 3.03
CA LEU A 169 5.38 -5.87 4.10
C LEU A 169 6.77 -6.51 4.24
N ALA A 170 6.85 -7.84 4.15
CA ALA A 170 8.12 -8.56 4.16
C ALA A 170 8.99 -8.19 2.96
N LEU A 171 8.41 -8.15 1.75
CA LEU A 171 9.12 -7.78 0.53
C LEU A 171 9.65 -6.35 0.61
N ARG A 172 8.82 -5.43 1.10
CA ARG A 172 9.20 -4.04 1.33
C ARG A 172 10.37 -3.91 2.28
N ALA A 173 10.30 -4.57 3.44
CA ALA A 173 11.36 -4.51 4.43
C ALA A 173 12.67 -5.13 3.89
N TYR A 174 12.55 -6.25 3.18
CA TYR A 174 13.63 -6.97 2.54
C TYR A 174 14.35 -6.14 1.48
N LEU A 175 13.61 -5.51 0.56
CA LEU A 175 14.18 -4.63 -0.47
C LEU A 175 14.74 -3.33 0.12
N GLY A 176 14.10 -2.80 1.17
CA GLY A 176 14.60 -1.65 1.92
C GLY A 176 15.97 -1.89 2.55
N LEU A 177 16.20 -3.09 3.11
CA LEU A 177 17.51 -3.50 3.62
C LEU A 177 18.60 -3.47 2.53
N GLN A 178 18.23 -3.79 1.28
CA GLN A 178 19.12 -3.71 0.11
C GLN A 178 19.25 -2.28 -0.45
N GLY A 179 18.61 -1.29 0.18
CA GLY A 179 18.67 0.12 -0.21
C GLY A 179 17.71 0.50 -1.35
N ILE A 180 16.77 -0.37 -1.72
CA ILE A 180 15.80 -0.11 -2.79
C ILE A 180 14.59 0.58 -2.19
N ARG A 181 14.25 1.76 -2.71
CA ARG A 181 13.02 2.47 -2.32
C ARG A 181 11.83 1.81 -2.99
N THR A 182 10.83 1.44 -2.20
CA THR A 182 9.60 0.85 -2.71
C THR A 182 8.38 1.43 -2.02
N THR A 183 7.30 1.49 -2.77
CA THR A 183 6.01 1.97 -2.33
C THR A 183 5.09 0.80 -2.08
N LEU A 184 4.41 0.80 -0.94
CA LEU A 184 3.34 -0.15 -0.64
C LEU A 184 2.02 0.44 -1.15
N VAL A 185 1.34 -0.30 -2.01
CA VAL A 185 0.07 0.10 -2.59
C VAL A 185 -1.02 -0.81 -2.05
N PHE A 186 -2.08 -0.21 -1.54
CA PHE A 186 -3.34 -0.89 -1.24
C PHE A 186 -4.31 -0.59 -2.37
N GLY A 187 -4.94 -1.62 -2.89
CA GLY A 187 -5.98 -1.51 -3.90
C GLY A 187 -7.23 -2.29 -3.56
N ILE A 188 -8.32 -1.91 -4.20
CA ILE A 188 -9.62 -2.54 -4.06
C ILE A 188 -10.20 -2.89 -5.44
N GLN A 189 -11.00 -3.95 -5.46
CA GLN A 189 -11.94 -4.28 -6.52
C GLN A 189 -13.34 -4.26 -5.89
N PRO A 190 -14.34 -3.52 -6.43
CA PRO A 190 -15.62 -3.34 -5.76
C PRO A 190 -16.57 -4.55 -5.89
N SER A 191 -16.49 -5.33 -6.98
CA SER A 191 -17.43 -6.42 -7.28
C SER A 191 -16.72 -7.69 -7.78
N PRO A 192 -16.75 -8.82 -7.01
CA PRO A 192 -16.99 -8.85 -5.57
C PRO A 192 -15.97 -7.97 -4.83
N PHE A 193 -16.32 -7.47 -3.63
CA PHE A 193 -15.39 -6.65 -2.87
C PHE A 193 -14.14 -7.46 -2.49
N MET A 194 -12.98 -7.06 -3.02
CA MET A 194 -11.69 -7.64 -2.71
C MET A 194 -10.69 -6.54 -2.40
N ALA A 195 -9.90 -6.74 -1.35
CA ALA A 195 -8.77 -5.89 -1.02
C ALA A 195 -7.48 -6.63 -1.32
N HIS A 196 -6.53 -5.92 -1.92
CA HIS A 196 -5.20 -6.45 -2.22
C HIS A 196 -4.14 -5.40 -1.94
N CYS A 197 -2.91 -5.85 -1.72
CA CYS A 197 -1.78 -4.94 -1.64
C CYS A 197 -0.54 -5.55 -2.25
N TRP A 198 0.30 -4.68 -2.79
CA TRP A 198 1.50 -5.06 -3.52
C TRP A 198 2.58 -4.00 -3.36
N ILE A 199 3.79 -4.36 -3.77
CA ILE A 199 4.95 -3.48 -3.74
C ILE A 199 5.26 -2.99 -5.14
N GLN A 200 5.54 -1.69 -5.26
CA GLN A 200 5.94 -1.07 -6.51
C GLN A 200 7.20 -0.22 -6.36
N HIS A 201 7.91 -0.10 -7.46
CA HIS A 201 8.88 0.96 -7.68
C HIS A 201 8.44 1.73 -8.92
N HIS A 202 8.03 2.99 -8.73
CA HIS A 202 7.31 3.78 -9.75
C HIS A 202 6.13 2.99 -10.36
N ASP A 203 6.18 2.69 -11.65
CA ASP A 203 5.16 1.97 -12.43
C ASP A 203 5.39 0.45 -12.49
N THR A 204 6.42 -0.05 -11.80
CA THR A 204 6.87 -1.44 -11.85
C THR A 204 6.45 -2.19 -10.58
N VAL A 205 5.61 -3.22 -10.74
CA VAL A 205 5.19 -4.15 -9.69
C VAL A 205 6.32 -5.13 -9.38
N LEU A 206 6.58 -5.37 -8.10
CA LEU A 206 7.65 -6.25 -7.63
C LEU A 206 7.07 -7.47 -6.91
N GLY A 207 7.53 -8.67 -7.29
CA GLY A 207 7.19 -9.95 -6.65
C GLY A 207 5.82 -10.53 -7.01
N GLN A 208 5.00 -9.82 -7.79
CA GLN A 208 3.70 -10.28 -8.27
C GLN A 208 3.57 -10.05 -9.78
N ASP A 209 2.75 -10.88 -10.42
CA ASP A 209 2.41 -10.77 -11.84
C ASP A 209 1.48 -9.55 -12.07
N LEU A 210 1.51 -8.95 -13.25
CA LEU A 210 0.71 -7.74 -13.53
C LEU A 210 -0.78 -8.04 -13.49
N GLU A 211 -1.17 -9.23 -13.95
CA GLU A 211 -2.53 -9.76 -13.93
C GLU A 211 -3.08 -9.85 -12.50
N ALA A 212 -2.21 -10.09 -11.50
CA ALA A 212 -2.63 -10.20 -10.11
C ALA A 212 -3.03 -8.84 -9.50
N VAL A 213 -2.64 -7.72 -10.12
CA VAL A 213 -2.93 -6.36 -9.63
C VAL A 213 -3.80 -5.55 -10.59
N ALA A 214 -3.95 -5.98 -11.85
CA ALA A 214 -4.61 -5.23 -12.91
C ALA A 214 -6.08 -4.87 -12.62
N ASP A 215 -6.80 -5.78 -11.94
CA ASP A 215 -8.22 -5.60 -11.59
C ASP A 215 -8.43 -4.72 -10.36
N PHE A 216 -7.35 -4.38 -9.64
CA PHE A 216 -7.40 -3.54 -8.45
C PHE A 216 -7.17 -2.06 -8.81
N ARG A 217 -7.77 -1.17 -8.01
CA ARG A 217 -7.58 0.27 -8.10
C ARG A 217 -7.01 0.78 -6.80
N ALA A 218 -5.91 1.52 -6.88
CA ALA A 218 -5.19 1.98 -5.70
C ALA A 218 -6.04 2.95 -4.86
N ILE A 219 -6.20 2.64 -3.58
CA ILE A 219 -6.95 3.43 -2.60
C ILE A 219 -6.03 4.11 -1.58
N LYS A 220 -4.86 3.53 -1.30
CA LYS A 220 -3.82 4.13 -0.47
C LYS A 220 -2.45 3.77 -1.00
N VAL A 221 -1.60 4.77 -1.07
CA VAL A 221 -0.18 4.63 -1.41
C VAL A 221 0.64 5.03 -0.20
N VAL A 222 1.61 4.20 0.16
CA VAL A 222 2.52 4.43 1.27
C VAL A 222 3.96 4.39 0.75
N PRO A 223 4.62 5.56 0.61
CA PRO A 223 6.00 5.66 0.15
C PRO A 223 6.98 5.12 1.20
#